data_AF-A0A2E7S3V3-F1
#
_entry.id   AF-A0A2E7S3V3-F1
#
_cell.length_a   1.000
_cell.length_b   1.000
_cell.length_c   1.000
_cell.angle_alpha   90.00
_cell.angle_beta   90.00
_cell.angle_gamma   90.00
#
_symmetry.space_group_name_H-M   'P 1'
#
loop_
_entity.id
_entity.type
_entity.pdbx_description
1 polymer ?
#
loop_
_entity_poly.entity_id
_entity_poly.type
_entity_poly.pdbx_seq_one_letter_code
_entity_poly.pdbx_strand_id
1 'polypeptide(L)'
;MNRRTVSSPRVVLGLALMLASLVSVSSRADDKSPAVGPQTEKRFPPLVVPDGFVSTLFACDPLVEYPSVISIGPRPGTLLVAHDYMTGLGIKIVRRDEVRLIADTDGDGYADQSTVYAKGFNSIQGLA
;
A
#
# COMPACT_ATOMS: atom_id res chain seq x y z
N MET A 1 -35.83 -25.25 -65.27
CA MET A 1 -36.74 -24.10 -65.13
C MET A 1 -36.17 -23.18 -64.06
N ASN A 2 -35.60 -22.05 -64.47
CA ASN A 2 -34.82 -21.13 -63.63
C ASN A 2 -35.70 -20.38 -62.62
N ARG A 3 -35.29 -20.34 -61.35
CA ARG A 3 -35.63 -19.22 -60.45
C ARG A 3 -34.33 -18.64 -59.88
N ARG A 4 -33.99 -17.45 -60.36
CA ARG A 4 -32.94 -16.58 -59.82
C ARG A 4 -33.44 -16.04 -58.48
N THR A 5 -32.79 -16.37 -57.38
CA THR A 5 -32.98 -15.68 -56.11
C THR A 5 -31.94 -14.56 -55.99
N VAL A 6 -32.46 -13.33 -56.03
CA VAL A 6 -31.76 -12.06 -55.89
C VAL A 6 -31.20 -11.94 -54.47
N SER A 7 -29.94 -11.50 -54.38
CA SER A 7 -29.23 -11.17 -53.15
C SER A 7 -29.77 -9.89 -52.50
N SER A 8 -29.86 -9.86 -51.17
CA SER A 8 -29.97 -8.61 -50.40
C SER A 8 -28.78 -8.50 -49.44
N PRO A 9 -27.84 -7.55 -49.61
CA PRO A 9 -26.61 -7.47 -48.82
C PRO A 9 -26.78 -6.72 -47.48
N ARG A 10 -28.01 -6.39 -47.08
CA ARG A 10 -28.28 -5.47 -45.96
C ARG A 10 -28.26 -6.12 -44.57
N VAL A 11 -28.31 -7.46 -44.48
CA VAL A 11 -28.33 -8.14 -43.17
C VAL A 11 -26.92 -8.39 -42.61
N VAL A 12 -25.91 -8.54 -43.48
CA VAL A 12 -24.54 -8.85 -43.05
C VAL A 12 -23.83 -7.61 -42.47
N LEU A 13 -24.21 -6.40 -42.89
CA LEU A 13 -23.56 -5.16 -42.44
C LEU A 13 -24.02 -4.71 -41.03
N GLY A 14 -25.21 -5.12 -40.58
CA GLY A 14 -25.73 -4.79 -39.25
C GLY A 14 -25.12 -5.62 -38.12
N LEU A 15 -24.68 -6.84 -38.41
CA LEU A 15 -24.13 -7.75 -37.39
C LEU A 15 -22.64 -7.47 -37.09
N ALA A 16 -21.90 -6.90 -38.05
CA ALA A 16 -20.50 -6.54 -37.86
C ALA A 16 -20.31 -5.31 -36.95
N LEU A 17 -21.28 -4.39 -36.89
CA LEU A 17 -21.20 -3.23 -35.99
C LEU A 17 -21.63 -3.53 -34.54
N MET A 18 -22.39 -4.61 -34.30
CA MET A 18 -22.81 -4.99 -32.94
C MET A 18 -21.78 -5.86 -32.20
N LEU A 19 -20.76 -6.38 -32.90
CA LEU A 19 -19.64 -7.09 -32.27
C LEU A 19 -18.46 -6.18 -31.88
N ALA A 20 -18.46 -4.93 -32.31
CA ALA A 20 -17.33 -4.00 -32.10
C ALA A 20 -17.48 -3.13 -30.83
N SER A 21 -18.59 -3.20 -30.10
CA SER A 21 -18.90 -2.30 -28.97
C SER A 21 -18.74 -2.92 -27.57
N LEU A 22 -18.25 -4.16 -27.43
CA LEU A 22 -18.04 -4.80 -26.13
C LEU A 22 -16.58 -5.02 -25.73
N VAL A 23 -15.64 -4.27 -26.33
CA VAL A 23 -14.28 -4.18 -25.77
C VAL A 23 -14.19 -2.90 -24.94
N SER A 24 -14.87 -2.91 -23.78
CA SER A 24 -14.52 -1.98 -22.71
C SER A 24 -13.14 -2.37 -22.19
N VAL A 25 -12.10 -1.75 -22.75
CA VAL A 25 -10.80 -1.66 -22.06
C VAL A 25 -11.05 -0.83 -20.80
N SER A 26 -11.43 -1.50 -19.71
CA SER A 26 -11.27 -0.94 -18.39
C SER A 26 -9.77 -0.89 -18.12
N SER A 27 -9.16 0.28 -18.28
CA SER A 27 -7.92 0.56 -17.59
C SER A 27 -8.23 0.53 -16.09
N ARG A 28 -8.09 -0.64 -15.45
CA ARG A 28 -7.87 -0.65 -14.01
C ARG A 28 -6.64 0.22 -13.79
N ALA A 29 -6.82 1.35 -13.12
CA ALA A 29 -5.69 2.02 -12.50
C ALA A 29 -4.90 0.92 -11.77
N ASP A 30 -3.60 0.82 -12.05
CA ASP A 30 -2.70 -0.14 -11.41
C ASP A 30 -2.89 -0.03 -9.90
N ASP A 31 -3.65 -0.97 -9.31
CA ASP A 31 -3.88 -1.10 -7.88
C ASP A 31 -2.64 -1.74 -7.25
N LYS A 32 -1.47 -1.18 -7.58
CA LYS A 32 -0.18 -1.61 -7.02
C LYS A 32 -0.20 -1.16 -5.57
N SER A 33 -0.49 -2.12 -4.69
CA SER A 33 -0.26 -1.95 -3.26
C SER A 33 1.13 -1.35 -3.04
N PRO A 34 1.28 -0.36 -2.15
CA PRO A 34 2.57 0.30 -1.97
C PRO A 34 3.64 -0.74 -1.63
N ALA A 35 4.77 -0.69 -2.37
CA ALA A 35 5.82 -1.70 -2.26
C ALA A 35 6.54 -1.60 -0.91
N VAL A 36 6.98 -2.75 -0.38
CA VAL A 36 7.84 -2.91 0.80
C VAL A 36 9.16 -3.60 0.42
N GLY A 37 10.09 -3.71 1.37
CA GLY A 37 11.36 -4.42 1.19
C GLY A 37 12.50 -3.59 0.61
N PRO A 38 13.64 -4.21 0.26
CA PRO A 38 14.92 -3.52 -0.01
C PRO A 38 14.86 -2.48 -1.13
N GLN A 39 14.00 -2.67 -2.12
CA GLN A 39 13.88 -1.73 -3.24
C GLN A 39 13.33 -0.36 -2.80
N THR A 40 12.63 -0.30 -1.68
CA THR A 40 12.04 0.93 -1.16
C THR A 40 13.08 1.88 -0.58
N GLU A 41 14.23 1.38 -0.13
CA GLU A 41 15.29 2.21 0.46
C GLU A 41 15.80 3.28 -0.51
N LYS A 42 15.80 2.98 -1.81
CA LYS A 42 16.19 3.92 -2.88
C LYS A 42 15.34 5.20 -2.93
N ARG A 43 14.16 5.21 -2.31
CA ARG A 43 13.29 6.39 -2.19
C ARG A 43 13.86 7.44 -1.23
N PHE A 44 14.75 7.03 -0.32
CA PHE A 44 15.28 7.88 0.73
C PHE A 44 16.72 8.27 0.41
N PRO A 45 17.11 9.55 0.56
CA PRO A 45 18.50 9.93 0.48
C PRO A 45 19.28 9.25 1.63
N PRO A 46 20.52 8.80 1.40
CA PRO A 46 21.34 8.21 2.45
C PRO A 46 21.50 9.18 3.62
N LEU A 47 21.37 8.68 4.85
CA LEU A 47 21.65 9.47 6.04
C LEU A 47 23.16 9.63 6.20
N VAL A 48 23.60 10.86 6.52
CA VAL A 48 24.99 11.11 6.90
C VAL A 48 25.15 10.70 8.36
N VAL A 49 25.99 9.70 8.60
CA VAL A 49 26.31 9.17 9.93
C VAL A 49 27.82 9.28 10.18
N PRO A 50 28.29 9.32 11.45
CA PRO A 50 29.71 9.32 11.77
C PRO A 50 30.44 8.07 11.25
N ASP A 51 31.76 8.17 11.13
CA ASP A 51 32.60 7.05 10.71
C ASP A 51 32.40 5.82 11.61
N GLY A 52 32.31 4.64 10.98
CA GLY A 52 32.06 3.37 11.66
C GLY A 52 30.58 3.04 11.90
N PHE A 53 29.66 3.97 11.60
CA PHE A 53 28.21 3.71 11.66
C PHE A 53 27.64 3.38 10.28
N VAL A 54 26.55 2.62 10.28
CA VAL A 54 25.75 2.30 9.09
C VAL A 54 24.31 2.66 9.39
N SER A 55 23.61 3.22 8.40
CA SER A 55 22.16 3.43 8.45
C SER A 55 21.50 2.62 7.36
N THR A 56 20.37 2.00 7.68
CA THR A 56 19.54 1.24 6.76
C THR A 56 18.07 1.57 7.00
N LEU A 57 17.24 1.40 5.97
CA LEU A 57 15.79 1.43 6.11
C LEU A 57 15.29 0.12 6.72
N PHE A 58 14.55 0.20 7.82
CA PHE A 58 13.81 -0.96 8.36
C PHE A 58 12.34 -0.97 7.92
N ALA A 59 11.63 0.15 8.03
CA ALA A 59 10.22 0.25 7.65
C ALA A 59 9.86 1.66 7.16
N CYS A 60 8.95 1.75 6.19
CA CYS A 60 8.36 3.00 5.71
C CYS A 60 6.86 2.81 5.40
N ASP A 61 6.25 3.75 4.68
CA ASP A 61 4.94 3.53 4.08
C ASP A 61 4.95 2.27 3.18
N PRO A 62 3.89 1.44 3.20
CA PRO A 62 2.61 1.63 3.88
C PRO A 62 2.57 1.07 5.32
N LEU A 63 3.67 0.54 5.84
CA LEU A 63 3.72 -0.15 7.13
C LEU A 63 3.63 0.82 8.32
N VAL A 64 4.19 2.01 8.15
CA VAL A 64 4.29 3.07 9.16
C VAL A 64 3.57 4.33 8.68
N GLU A 65 2.74 4.90 9.55
CA GLU A 65 1.98 6.12 9.29
C GLU A 65 2.03 7.02 10.54
N TYR A 66 2.41 8.30 10.38
CA TYR A 66 2.56 9.27 11.49
C TYR A 66 3.25 8.68 12.75
N PRO A 67 4.49 8.18 12.65
CA PRO A 67 5.17 7.56 13.78
C PRO A 67 5.48 8.60 14.87
N SER A 68 5.09 8.32 16.12
CA SER A 68 5.41 9.19 17.26
C SER A 68 6.46 8.61 18.19
N VAL A 69 6.34 7.32 18.54
CA VAL A 69 7.26 6.61 19.43
C VAL A 69 7.48 5.18 18.99
N ILE A 70 8.64 4.63 19.35
CA ILE A 70 9.05 3.27 19.00
C ILE A 70 9.66 2.56 20.22
N SER A 71 9.43 1.25 20.31
CA SER A 71 10.10 0.35 21.26
C SER A 71 10.44 -0.98 20.59
N ILE A 72 11.31 -1.76 21.23
CA ILE A 72 11.67 -3.11 20.78
C ILE A 72 10.42 -4.00 20.85
N GLY A 73 10.16 -4.76 19.78
CA GLY A 73 9.07 -5.71 19.76
C GLY A 73 9.36 -6.97 20.57
N PRO A 74 8.34 -7.80 20.84
CA PRO A 74 8.45 -8.97 21.71
C PRO A 74 9.32 -10.10 21.13
N ARG A 75 9.78 -9.99 19.88
CA ARG A 75 10.57 -11.01 19.17
C ARG A 75 11.67 -10.34 18.34
N PRO A 76 12.78 -11.04 18.02
CA PRO A 76 13.75 -10.56 17.04
C PRO A 76 13.09 -10.17 15.73
N GLY A 77 13.60 -9.10 15.08
CA GLY A 77 13.03 -8.60 13.82
C GLY A 77 11.70 -7.85 13.97
N THR A 78 11.31 -7.45 15.19
CA THR A 78 10.05 -6.73 15.41
C THR A 78 10.22 -5.44 16.21
N LEU A 79 9.39 -4.45 15.91
CA LEU A 79 9.29 -3.17 16.60
C LEU A 79 7.82 -2.86 16.95
N LEU A 80 7.59 -2.24 18.09
CA LEU A 80 6.32 -1.61 18.41
C LEU A 80 6.41 -0.13 18.04
N VAL A 81 5.55 0.33 17.13
CA VAL A 81 5.52 1.72 16.66
C VAL A 81 4.15 2.30 16.93
N ALA A 82 4.09 3.44 17.62
CA ALA A 82 2.86 4.19 17.76
C ALA A 82 2.59 5.02 16.51
N HIS A 83 1.38 4.91 15.97
CA HIS A 83 0.85 5.80 14.96
C HIS A 83 -0.02 6.87 15.67
N ASP A 84 0.40 8.13 15.59
CA ASP A 84 -0.31 9.27 16.20
C ASP A 84 -1.19 9.95 15.15
N TYR A 85 -2.51 9.78 15.31
CA TYR A 85 -3.52 10.37 14.46
C TYR A 85 -4.17 11.61 15.08
N MET A 86 -3.82 11.95 16.32
CA MET A 86 -4.32 13.10 17.05
C MET A 86 -3.46 14.33 16.81
N THR A 87 -3.28 14.71 15.54
CA THR A 87 -2.43 15.82 15.09
C THR A 87 -2.84 17.22 15.60
N GLY A 88 -3.91 17.33 16.40
CA GLY A 88 -4.38 18.59 16.99
C GLY A 88 -5.04 19.54 15.99
N LEU A 89 -5.17 19.15 14.71
CA LEU A 89 -5.67 20.01 13.63
C LEU A 89 -7.20 20.12 13.57
N GLY A 90 -7.94 19.42 14.44
CA GLY A 90 -9.40 19.45 14.44
C GLY A 90 -10.03 19.09 15.78
N ILE A 91 -11.26 19.55 16.01
CA ILE A 91 -12.04 19.30 17.23
C ILE A 91 -12.74 17.93 17.25
N LYS A 92 -12.80 17.26 16.09
CA LYS A 92 -13.42 15.94 15.95
C LYS A 92 -12.33 14.88 15.85
N ILE A 93 -12.44 13.88 16.71
CA ILE A 93 -11.61 12.69 16.63
C ILE A 93 -12.09 11.83 15.45
N VAL A 94 -11.28 11.77 14.39
CA VAL A 94 -11.55 10.95 13.19
C VAL A 94 -10.95 9.55 13.36
N ARG A 95 -9.74 9.46 13.91
CA ARG A 95 -9.04 8.21 14.21
C ARG A 95 -8.31 8.35 15.54
N ARG A 96 -8.29 7.28 16.32
CA ARG A 96 -7.55 7.19 17.58
C ARG A 96 -6.18 6.59 17.31
N ASP A 97 -5.21 6.96 18.13
CA ASP A 97 -3.88 6.39 18.10
C ASP A 97 -3.91 4.87 18.29
N GLU A 98 -2.96 4.21 17.64
CA GLU A 98 -2.76 2.78 17.71
C GLU A 98 -1.27 2.44 17.78
N VAL A 99 -0.96 1.35 18.46
CA VAL A 99 0.37 0.74 18.44
C VAL A 99 0.33 -0.37 17.40
N ARG A 100 1.28 -0.34 16.47
CA ARG A 100 1.51 -1.37 15.47
C ARG A 100 2.68 -2.23 15.89
N LEU A 101 2.55 -3.55 15.70
CA LEU A 101 3.67 -4.46 15.64
C LEU A 101 4.15 -4.51 14.20
N ILE A 102 5.33 -3.94 13.95
CA ILE A 102 6.04 -3.97 12.68
C ILE A 102 7.00 -5.15 12.71
N ALA A 103 7.00 -5.99 11.68
CA ALA A 103 7.80 -7.20 11.63
C ALA A 103 8.47 -7.37 10.26
N ASP A 104 9.71 -7.84 10.31
CA ASP A 104 10.41 -8.52 9.23
C ASP A 104 10.17 -10.03 9.41
N THR A 105 9.44 -10.65 8.48
CA THR A 105 9.08 -12.08 8.58
C THR A 105 9.97 -13.01 7.77
N ASP A 106 10.79 -12.49 6.86
CA ASP A 106 11.68 -13.26 6.01
C ASP A 106 13.18 -13.12 6.35
N GLY A 107 13.51 -12.20 7.26
CA GLY A 107 14.84 -11.99 7.81
C GLY A 107 15.79 -11.21 6.89
N ASP A 108 15.26 -10.47 5.92
CA ASP A 108 16.07 -9.68 4.98
C ASP A 108 16.52 -8.30 5.55
N GLY A 109 16.04 -7.95 6.75
CA GLY A 109 16.33 -6.69 7.42
C GLY A 109 15.34 -5.57 7.11
N TYR A 110 14.29 -5.84 6.33
CA TYR A 110 13.21 -4.91 5.99
C TYR A 110 11.88 -5.47 6.47
N ALA A 111 11.09 -4.65 7.15
CA ALA A 111 9.77 -5.04 7.56
C ALA A 111 8.86 -5.27 6.33
N ASP A 112 8.02 -6.29 6.44
CA ASP A 112 7.04 -6.70 5.43
C ASP A 112 5.60 -6.74 6.00
N GLN A 113 5.46 -6.66 7.33
CA GLN A 113 4.18 -6.76 8.02
C GLN A 113 3.98 -5.65 9.04
N SER A 114 2.74 -5.13 9.12
CA SER A 114 2.29 -4.17 10.14
C SER A 114 0.93 -4.58 10.68
N THR A 115 0.86 -4.97 11.94
CA THR A 115 -0.38 -5.46 12.59
C THR A 115 -0.78 -4.52 13.73
N VAL A 116 -2.07 -4.20 13.88
CA VAL A 116 -2.55 -3.47 15.06
C VAL A 116 -2.35 -4.33 16.30
N TYR A 117 -1.49 -3.87 17.20
CA TYR A 117 -1.20 -4.52 18.48
C TYR A 117 -2.12 -4.02 19.59
N ALA A 118 -2.33 -2.71 19.67
CA ALA A 118 -3.28 -2.08 20.58
C ALA A 118 -3.82 -0.79 19.94
N LYS A 119 -5.03 -0.35 20.31
CA LYS A 119 -5.68 0.83 19.70
C LYS A 119 -6.61 1.55 20.67
N GLY A 120 -7.04 2.75 20.29
CA GLY A 120 -8.00 3.53 21.05
C GLY A 120 -7.36 4.55 22.00
N PHE A 121 -6.08 4.86 21.78
CA PHE A 121 -5.35 5.80 22.61
C PHE A 121 -5.66 7.26 22.21
N ASN A 122 -5.24 8.18 23.08
CA ASN A 122 -5.34 9.62 22.82
C ASN A 122 -4.14 10.08 22.02
N SER A 123 -3.07 10.52 22.68
CA SER A 123 -1.78 10.86 22.07
C SER A 123 -0.71 10.04 22.77
N ILE A 124 -0.06 9.13 22.05
CA ILE A 124 0.99 8.26 22.60
C ILE A 124 2.33 8.98 22.50
N GLN A 125 2.91 9.32 23.66
CA GLN A 125 4.19 10.03 23.76
C GLN A 125 5.33 9.20 24.36
N GLY A 126 5.07 7.93 24.69
CA GLY A 126 6.07 7.00 25.19
C GLY A 126 5.63 5.55 25.09
N LEU A 127 6.60 4.66 24.86
CA LEU A 127 6.48 3.20 24.99
C LEU A 127 7.67 2.72 25.81
N ALA A 128 7.43 1.72 26.66
CA ALA A 128 8.44 1.06 27.49
C ALA A 128 8.62 -0.38 27.04
#